data_AF-A0A1Z1XB14-F1
#
_entry.id   AF-A0A1Z1XB14-F1
#
_cell.length_a   1.000
_cell.length_b   1.000
_cell.length_c   1.000
_cell.angle_alpha   90.00
_cell.angle_beta   90.00
_cell.angle_gamma   90.00
#
_symmetry.space_group_name_H-M   'P 1'
#
loop_
_entity.id
_entity.type
_entity.pdbx_description
1 polymer ?
#
loop_
_entity_poly.entity_id
_entity_poly.type
_entity_poly.pdbx_seq_one_letter_code
_entity_poly.pdbx_strand_id
1 'polypeptide(L)' 'MTNKHRNQWYWGFTNSAENWNGRISMISFLVILIIEIVSRQNILTILKIT' A
#
# COMPACT_ATOMS: atom_id res chain seq x y z
N MET A 1 -20.45 20.06 -23.43
CA MET A 1 -19.08 19.77 -23.92
C MET A 1 -18.53 18.57 -23.14
N THR A 2 -18.37 17.43 -23.82
CA THR A 2 -18.07 16.11 -23.24
C THR A 2 -16.64 16.03 -22.69
N ASN A 3 -16.46 16.13 -21.37
CA ASN A 3 -15.15 16.01 -20.70
C ASN A 3 -14.77 14.53 -20.47
N LYS A 4 -14.36 13.85 -21.54
CA LYS A 4 -13.93 12.44 -21.58
C LYS A 4 -12.55 12.14 -20.92
N HIS A 5 -12.04 12.99 -20.03
CA HIS A 5 -10.67 12.92 -19.52
C HIS A 5 -10.54 12.74 -17.98
N ARG A 6 -11.61 12.37 -17.26
CA ARG A 6 -11.52 12.12 -15.80
C ARG A 6 -10.97 10.74 -15.41
N ASN A 7 -10.85 9.82 -16.38
CA ASN A 7 -10.39 8.45 -16.17
C ASN A 7 -9.06 8.16 -16.88
N GLN A 8 -8.28 9.18 -17.24
CA GLN A 8 -6.90 8.91 -17.62
C GLN A 8 -6.13 8.57 -16.36
N TRP A 9 -5.91 7.27 -16.18
CA TRP A 9 -4.97 6.76 -15.18
C TRP A 9 -3.57 7.19 -15.62
N TYR A 10 -3.12 8.31 -15.08
CA TYR A 10 -1.78 8.81 -15.31
C TYR A 10 -0.81 8.03 -14.43
N TRP A 11 0.05 7.24 -15.07
CA TRP A 11 1.16 6.58 -14.42
C TRP A 11 2.29 7.60 -14.20
N GLY A 12 2.73 7.74 -12.95
CA GLY A 12 3.79 8.68 -12.57
C GLY A 12 3.65 9.15 -11.11
N PHE A 13 4.58 10.00 -10.66
CA PHE A 13 4.51 10.68 -9.36
C PHE A 13 3.45 11.79 -9.40
N THR A 14 2.18 11.39 -9.41
CA THR A 14 1.04 12.31 -9.32
C THR A 14 0.49 12.29 -7.90
N ASN A 15 -0.04 13.42 -7.44
CA ASN A 15 -0.64 13.53 -6.11
C ASN A 15 -1.72 12.47 -5.84
N SER A 16 -2.47 12.06 -6.88
CA SER A 16 -3.45 10.98 -6.78
C SER A 16 -2.81 9.61 -6.54
N ALA A 17 -1.69 9.32 -7.21
CA ALA A 17 -0.94 8.07 -7.02
C ALA A 17 -0.26 8.03 -5.64
N GLU A 18 0.29 9.15 -5.17
CA GLU A 18 0.91 9.25 -3.83
C GLU A 18 -0.11 9.04 -2.71
N ASN A 19 -1.28 9.66 -2.79
CA ASN A 19 -2.36 9.47 -1.81
C ASN A 19 -2.88 8.02 -1.80
N TRP A 20 -2.97 7.37 -2.97
CA TRP A 20 -3.32 5.95 -3.06
C TRP A 20 -2.24 5.05 -2.45
N ASN A 21 -0.97 5.30 -2.76
CA ASN A 21 0.15 4.55 -2.21
C ASN A 21 0.22 4.69 -0.67
N GLY A 22 0.01 5.90 -0.15
CA GLY A 22 -0.05 6.15 1.29
C GLY A 22 -1.15 5.36 1.99
N ARG A 23 -2.36 5.30 1.41
CA ARG A 23 -3.49 4.53 1.99
C ARG A 23 -3.22 3.03 1.98
N ILE A 24 -2.68 2.51 0.87
CA ILE A 24 -2.32 1.10 0.76
C ILE A 24 -1.23 0.74 1.78
N SER A 25 -0.26 1.63 2.00
CA SER A 25 0.82 1.42 2.98
C SER A 25 0.28 1.32 4.41
N MET A 26 -0.65 2.20 4.81
CA MET A 26 -1.26 2.14 6.15
C MET A 26 -2.03 0.83 6.38
N ILE A 27 -2.77 0.36 5.38
CA ILE A 27 -3.48 -0.93 5.45
C ILE A 27 -2.48 -2.08 5.52
N SER A 28 -1.43 -2.03 4.70
CA SER A 28 -0.40 -3.07 4.66
C SER A 28 0.31 -3.21 6.00
N PHE A 29 0.62 -2.09 6.66
CA PHE A 29 1.22 -2.10 7.99
C PHE A 29 0.32 -2.76 9.04
N LEU A 30 -0.99 -2.44 9.02
CA LEU A 30 -1.96 -3.07 9.92
C LEU A 30 -2.08 -4.59 9.66
N VAL A 31 -2.13 -5.00 8.40
CA VAL A 31 -2.20 -6.42 8.01
C VAL A 31 -0.95 -7.17 8.46
N ILE A 32 0.22 -6.58 8.29
CA ILE A 32 1.52 -7.11 8.72
C ILE A 32 1.54 -7.33 10.24
N LEU A 33 1.04 -6.37 11.03
CA LEU A 33 0.95 -6.49 12.49
C LEU A 33 0.00 -7.63 12.89
N ILE A 34 -1.15 -7.76 12.22
CA ILE A 34 -2.08 -8.87 12.47
C ILE A 34 -1.42 -10.22 12.15
N ILE A 35 -0.70 -10.32 11.03
CA ILE A 35 0.02 -11.54 10.64
C ILE A 35 1.10 -11.89 11.67
N GLU A 36 1.83 -10.90 12.20
CA GLU A 36 2.83 -11.11 13.25
C GLU A 36 2.21 -11.73 14.51
N ILE A 37 1.05 -11.21 14.96
CA ILE A 37 0.33 -11.75 16.12
C ILE A 37 -0.13 -13.19 15.88
N VAL A 38 -0.68 -13.48 14.71
CA VAL A 38 -1.19 -14.83 14.37
C VAL A 38 -0.05 -15.83 14.19
N SER A 39 1.04 -15.43 13.52
CA SER A 39 2.17 -16.31 13.21
C SER A 39 3.09 -16.54 14.42
N ARG A 40 2.99 -15.71 15.48
CA ARG A 40 3.91 -15.69 16.65
C ARG A 40 5.39 -15.61 16.27
N GLN A 41 5.69 -15.13 15.06
CA GLN A 41 7.02 -14.92 14.53
C GLN A 41 7.15 -13.45 14.18
N ASN A 42 8.25 -12.83 14.60
CA ASN A 42 8.51 -11.42 14.35
C ASN A 42 8.56 -11.15 12.84
N ILE A 43 8.11 -9.97 12.44
CA ILE A 43 8.07 -9.60 11.02
C ILE A 43 9.45 -9.67 10.33
N LEU A 44 10.52 -9.45 11.09
CA LEU A 44 11.91 -9.54 10.64
C LEU A 44 12.28 -10.96 10.18
N THR A 45 11.72 -11.98 10.83
CA THR A 45 11.87 -13.39 10.47
C THR A 45 11.06 -13.72 9.21
N ILE A 46 9.86 -13.16 9.07
CA ILE A 46 9.03 -13.31 7.86
C ILE A 46 9.73 -12.66 6.66
N LEU A 47 10.34 -11.49 6.87
CA LEU A 47 11.10 -10.75 5.85
C LEU A 47 12.52 -11.30 5.64
N LYS A 48 12.92 -12.37 6.35
CA LYS A 48 14.23 -13.04 6.25
C LYS A 48 15.42 -12.07 6.29
N ILE A 49 15.35 -11.07 7.17
CA ILE A 49 16.43 -10.10 7.36
C ILE A 49 17.46 -10.57 8.40
N THR A 50 17.21 -11.72 9.04
CA THR A 50 18.06 -12.37 10.06
C THR A 50 18.21 -13.84 9.74
#